data_AF-A0A850BRA4-F1
#
_entry.id   AF-A0A850BRA4-F1
#
_cell.length_a   1.000
_cell.length_b   1.000
_cell.length_c   1.000
_cell.angle_alpha   90.00
_cell.angle_beta   90.00
_cell.angle_gamma   90.00
#
_symmetry.space_group_name_H-M   'P 1'
#
loop_
_entity.id
_entity.type
_entity.pdbx_description
1 polymer ?
#
loop_
_entity_poly.entity_id
_entity_poly.type
_entity_poly.pdbx_seq_one_letter_code
_entity_poly.pdbx_strand_id
1 'polypeptide(L)'
;MRRMLACLACLAPLSFALPALALTQPDGVTIPQGAGLQDMFTSRGEGINALADAQVIPETFVPSCSLTFEVLQRNAGYQNAFGWYNVTGSPPALADLHEFLKCSDGVGTIKPLPNIKNDPAYLGGEIGFYEGVITSGCTPNSGPQDYAYVFYSQSEYNPDSNQANPYIHLLIYNSTVTPKAFYFGWEDLIQGGDNDFDDLTTFVTGISCSGGGAACQTGQLGICGDGTLQCQNGMLICLPSNAASGEKCDGLDNDCDGQADNGDLCAPNEVCDKGTCVPSCGSGEFMCEPGTICNPAGYCVDPACLDVMCPAGTKCVGGQCVAPCDGVVCPYGQVCRVGVCVDPCSSIVCDSDQVCVAGACVEKCQCAGCPAAATCQADGKCQPDVCMGVMCAAGEYCAADGTCVDACTGAVCPAGEQCVGGQCVPKMDPGTGGGGGGVIFGSGGSENGSGGAGGGGG
;
A
#
# COMPACT_ATOMS: atom_id res chain seq x y z
N MET A 1 44.59 -42.03 -14.93
CA MET A 1 44.67 -40.64 -14.42
C MET A 1 43.25 -40.09 -14.35
N ARG A 2 42.68 -40.01 -13.14
CA ARG A 2 41.34 -39.47 -12.88
C ARG A 2 41.38 -37.95 -13.01
N ARG A 3 40.49 -37.35 -13.82
CA ARG A 3 40.22 -35.91 -13.78
C ARG A 3 38.99 -35.70 -12.89
N MET A 4 39.20 -35.03 -11.75
CA MET A 4 38.16 -34.58 -10.84
C MET A 4 37.36 -33.45 -11.51
N LEU A 5 36.04 -33.60 -11.56
CA LEU A 5 35.08 -32.54 -11.86
C LEU A 5 34.83 -31.78 -10.57
N ALA A 6 35.19 -30.49 -10.51
CA ALA A 6 34.89 -29.63 -9.38
C ALA A 6 33.43 -29.16 -9.49
N CYS A 7 32.66 -29.46 -8.44
CA CYS A 7 31.28 -29.04 -8.26
C CYS A 7 31.27 -27.54 -7.91
N LEU A 8 30.66 -26.72 -8.76
CA LEU A 8 30.46 -25.29 -8.50
C LEU A 8 29.17 -25.16 -7.65
N ALA A 9 29.33 -24.98 -6.34
CA ALA A 9 28.22 -24.67 -5.45
C ALA A 9 27.75 -23.23 -5.72
N CYS A 10 26.48 -23.09 -6.12
CA CYS A 10 25.82 -21.81 -6.29
C CYS A 10 25.51 -21.24 -4.89
N LEU A 11 26.33 -20.29 -4.42
CA LEU A 11 25.99 -19.49 -3.24
C LEU A 11 24.95 -18.44 -3.63
N ALA A 12 23.74 -18.56 -3.09
CA ALA A 12 22.76 -17.50 -3.13
C ALA A 12 23.31 -16.25 -2.42
N PRO A 13 23.14 -15.03 -2.98
CA PRO A 13 23.52 -13.82 -2.29
C PRO A 13 22.53 -13.58 -1.15
N LEU A 14 23.00 -13.71 0.09
CA LEU A 14 22.34 -13.05 1.22
C LEU A 14 22.40 -11.54 0.93
N SER A 15 21.26 -10.95 0.60
CA SER A 15 21.09 -9.50 0.56
C SER A 15 21.21 -8.97 1.99
N PHE A 16 22.43 -8.63 2.39
CA PHE A 16 22.65 -7.75 3.52
C PHE A 16 22.18 -6.36 3.10
N ALA A 17 21.07 -5.88 3.66
CA ALA A 17 20.75 -4.45 3.62
C ALA A 17 21.94 -3.72 4.25
N LEU A 18 22.69 -2.96 3.46
CA LEU A 18 23.71 -2.07 3.98
C LEU A 18 23.00 -1.09 4.93
N PRO A 19 23.51 -0.87 6.15
CA PRO A 19 22.96 0.17 7.00
C PRO A 19 23.07 1.49 6.24
N ALA A 20 21.98 2.28 6.25
CA ALA A 20 22.01 3.64 5.75
C ALA A 20 23.17 4.38 6.44
N LEU A 21 24.07 4.95 5.63
CA LEU A 21 25.16 5.77 6.15
C LEU A 21 24.56 7.06 6.69
N ALA A 22 24.96 7.43 7.91
CA ALA A 22 24.58 8.71 8.50
C ALA A 22 24.97 9.87 7.56
N LEU A 23 24.11 10.89 7.51
CA LEU A 23 24.35 12.08 6.71
C LEU A 23 25.54 12.88 7.25
N THR A 24 26.21 13.62 6.37
CA THR A 24 27.34 14.47 6.74
C THR A 24 27.19 15.85 6.13
N GLN A 25 27.48 16.89 6.90
CA GLN A 25 27.60 18.26 6.40
C GLN A 25 28.79 18.42 5.44
N PRO A 26 28.85 19.53 4.68
CA PRO A 26 29.95 19.84 3.78
C PRO A 26 31.35 19.83 4.39
N ASP A 27 31.46 20.08 5.69
CA ASP A 27 32.70 20.06 6.46
C ASP A 27 33.10 18.65 6.96
N GLY A 28 32.27 17.64 6.69
CA GLY A 28 32.48 16.25 7.07
C GLY A 28 31.91 15.88 8.45
N VAL A 29 31.23 16.80 9.15
CA VAL A 29 30.56 16.50 10.42
C VAL A 29 29.35 15.61 10.16
N THR A 30 29.28 14.47 10.86
CA THR A 30 28.11 13.59 10.84
C THR A 30 26.93 14.25 11.55
N ILE A 31 25.70 14.10 11.03
CA ILE A 31 24.51 14.75 11.56
C ILE A 31 23.34 13.77 11.76
N PRO A 32 22.44 14.01 12.73
CA PRO A 32 22.48 15.10 13.72
C PRO A 32 23.50 14.84 14.85
N GLN A 33 24.00 15.92 15.46
CA GLN A 33 24.83 15.92 16.66
C GLN A 33 23.96 15.88 17.93
N GLY A 34 24.58 15.55 19.06
CA GLY A 34 23.87 15.52 20.34
C GLY A 34 22.88 14.37 20.49
N ALA A 35 22.08 14.43 21.56
CA ALA A 35 21.09 13.40 21.91
C ALA A 35 19.64 13.91 21.81
N GLY A 36 19.43 15.21 21.57
CA GLY A 36 18.12 15.85 21.67
C GLY A 36 17.03 15.20 20.82
N LEU A 37 17.30 15.02 19.52
CA LEU A 37 16.37 14.33 18.62
C LEU A 37 16.12 12.88 19.04
N GLN A 38 17.16 12.13 19.43
CA GLN A 38 17.00 10.72 19.83
C GLN A 38 16.18 10.58 21.12
N ASP A 39 16.40 11.47 22.10
CA ASP A 39 15.64 11.52 23.34
C ASP A 39 14.17 11.87 23.07
N MET A 40 13.92 12.82 22.15
CA MET A 40 12.57 13.17 21.71
C MET A 40 11.85 11.98 21.06
N PHE A 41 12.48 11.29 20.09
CA PHE A 41 11.90 10.10 19.47
C PHE A 41 11.60 9.01 20.49
N THR A 42 12.55 8.73 21.39
CA THR A 42 12.40 7.73 22.45
C THR A 42 11.22 8.07 23.37
N SER A 43 11.05 9.35 23.73
CA SER A 43 9.96 9.81 24.60
C SER A 43 8.57 9.63 23.96
N ARG A 44 8.50 9.63 22.63
CA ARG A 44 7.27 9.42 21.85
C ARG A 44 7.03 7.95 21.48
N GLY A 45 7.90 7.05 21.94
CA GLY A 45 7.79 5.61 21.65
C GLY A 45 8.17 5.24 20.22
N GLU A 46 8.90 6.10 19.52
CA GLU A 46 9.35 5.87 18.16
C GLU A 46 10.51 4.86 18.12
N GLY A 47 10.50 3.98 17.12
CA GLY A 47 11.60 3.10 16.77
C GLY A 47 12.66 3.75 15.88
N ILE A 48 12.76 5.09 15.89
CA ILE A 48 13.63 5.88 15.02
C ILE A 48 15.03 6.00 15.63
N ASN A 49 16.06 5.77 14.81
CA ASN A 49 17.44 6.11 15.10
C ASN A 49 17.78 7.46 14.45
N ALA A 50 18.07 8.48 15.27
CA ALA A 50 18.29 9.84 14.79
C ALA A 50 19.41 9.98 13.75
N LEU A 51 20.45 9.13 13.80
CA LEU A 51 21.56 9.15 12.85
C LEU A 51 21.28 8.32 11.59
N ALA A 52 20.79 7.09 11.77
CA ALA A 52 20.64 6.15 10.67
C ALA A 52 19.41 6.44 9.80
N ASP A 53 18.37 7.01 10.39
CA ASP A 53 17.09 7.25 9.71
C ASP A 53 16.93 8.70 9.24
N ALA A 54 17.94 9.55 9.43
CA ALA A 54 17.94 10.94 8.95
C ALA A 54 17.85 11.01 7.43
N GLN A 55 16.88 11.77 6.92
CA GLN A 55 16.70 11.99 5.48
C GLN A 55 16.62 13.47 5.13
N VAL A 56 16.96 13.80 3.89
CA VAL A 56 16.70 15.12 3.28
C VAL A 56 15.60 15.04 2.22
N ILE A 57 14.98 13.85 2.09
CA ILE A 57 13.88 13.57 1.17
C ILE A 57 12.72 12.91 1.92
N PRO A 58 11.46 13.12 1.47
CA PRO A 58 11.08 13.84 0.26
C PRO A 58 11.06 15.34 0.53
N GLU A 59 11.37 16.13 -0.49
CA GLU A 59 11.34 17.60 -0.39
C GLU A 59 9.90 18.16 -0.49
N THR A 60 8.97 17.35 -1.01
CA THR A 60 7.57 17.71 -1.26
C THR A 60 6.62 16.62 -0.80
N PHE A 61 5.40 17.03 -0.45
CA PHE A 61 4.40 16.16 0.16
C PHE A 61 3.02 16.39 -0.46
N VAL A 62 2.26 15.30 -0.57
CA VAL A 62 0.83 15.36 -0.88
C VAL A 62 0.09 15.51 0.45
N PRO A 63 -0.61 16.63 0.68
CA PRO A 63 -1.36 16.80 1.92
C PRO A 63 -2.68 16.02 1.86
N SER A 64 -2.99 15.35 2.96
CA SER A 64 -4.36 14.93 3.28
C SER A 64 -5.22 16.15 3.58
N CYS A 65 -6.48 15.87 3.88
CA CYS A 65 -7.44 16.90 4.24
C CYS A 65 -7.12 17.62 5.54
N SER A 66 -6.84 16.85 6.59
CA SER A 66 -6.56 17.37 7.92
C SER A 66 -5.08 17.26 8.20
N LEU A 67 -4.42 18.41 8.25
CA LEU A 67 -3.04 18.47 8.74
C LEU A 67 -3.07 18.83 10.22
N THR A 68 -2.12 18.30 10.98
CA THR A 68 -1.84 18.78 12.33
C THR A 68 -0.37 19.14 12.41
N PHE A 69 -0.08 20.27 13.02
CA PHE A 69 1.27 20.78 13.20
C PHE A 69 1.54 20.91 14.70
N GLU A 70 2.58 20.26 15.19
CA GLU A 70 2.98 20.27 16.59
C GLU A 70 4.41 20.82 16.71
N VAL A 71 4.63 21.73 17.67
CA VAL A 71 5.98 22.17 18.06
C VAL A 71 6.53 21.18 19.10
N LEU A 72 7.65 20.54 18.81
CA LEU A 72 8.26 19.55 19.71
C LEU A 72 9.48 20.09 20.46
N GLN A 73 10.35 20.83 19.78
CA GLN A 73 11.58 21.38 20.36
C GLN A 73 11.83 22.79 19.84
N ARG A 74 12.46 23.60 20.68
CA ARG A 74 12.92 24.96 20.38
C ARG A 74 14.19 25.25 21.19
N ASN A 75 15.34 24.79 20.69
CA ASN A 75 16.60 24.89 21.42
C ASN A 75 17.58 25.91 20.82
N ALA A 76 17.12 26.71 19.85
CA ALA A 76 17.92 27.72 19.19
C ALA A 76 18.10 29.01 20.00
N GLY A 77 19.13 29.78 19.61
CA GLY A 77 19.28 31.19 20.00
C GLY A 77 18.39 32.16 19.19
N TYR A 78 18.08 31.82 17.94
CA TYR A 78 17.12 32.57 17.13
C TYR A 78 15.69 32.07 17.37
N GLN A 79 14.73 32.71 16.72
CA GLN A 79 13.30 32.45 16.88
C GLN A 79 12.71 32.07 15.53
N ASN A 80 12.00 30.94 15.48
CA ASN A 80 11.73 30.25 14.22
C ASN A 80 10.22 30.07 14.01
N ALA A 81 9.73 30.44 12.84
CA ALA A 81 8.38 30.12 12.40
C ALA A 81 8.40 28.92 11.46
N PHE A 82 7.30 28.17 11.40
CA PHE A 82 7.15 27.03 10.49
C PHE A 82 5.83 27.10 9.75
N GLY A 83 5.86 26.74 8.47
CA GLY A 83 4.70 26.80 7.61
C GLY A 83 4.86 25.96 6.36
N TRP A 84 3.92 26.13 5.44
CA TRP A 84 3.90 25.42 4.17
C TRP A 84 3.84 26.39 2.98
N TYR A 85 4.16 25.88 1.79
CA TYR A 85 4.02 26.60 0.53
C TYR A 85 3.58 25.65 -0.58
N ASN A 86 2.96 26.18 -1.64
CA ASN A 86 2.58 25.38 -2.80
C ASN A 86 3.79 25.06 -3.68
N VAL A 87 3.94 23.80 -4.09
CA VAL A 87 4.99 23.41 -5.03
C VAL A 87 4.58 23.82 -6.44
N THR A 88 5.28 24.81 -6.99
CA THR A 88 4.99 25.37 -8.32
C THR A 88 6.11 25.12 -9.35
N GLY A 89 7.21 24.52 -8.92
CA GLY A 89 8.43 24.39 -9.72
C GLY A 89 9.26 25.68 -9.81
N SER A 90 9.04 26.63 -8.92
CA SER A 90 9.82 27.86 -8.78
C SER A 90 9.93 28.25 -7.30
N PRO A 91 10.98 29.01 -6.90
CA PRO A 91 11.13 29.46 -5.52
C PRO A 91 9.90 30.28 -5.07
N PRO A 92 9.30 30.00 -3.91
CA PRO A 92 8.15 30.73 -3.41
C PRO A 92 8.52 32.17 -3.03
N ALA A 93 7.64 33.14 -3.31
CA ALA A 93 7.81 34.49 -2.78
C ALA A 93 7.38 34.52 -1.30
N LEU A 94 7.83 35.53 -0.53
CA LEU A 94 7.43 35.69 0.88
C LEU A 94 5.91 35.77 1.07
N ALA A 95 5.17 36.26 0.07
CA ALA A 95 3.71 36.34 0.11
C ALA A 95 3.02 34.98 -0.12
N ASP A 96 3.74 34.00 -0.68
CA ASP A 96 3.26 32.64 -0.95
C ASP A 96 3.58 31.69 0.23
N LEU A 97 4.18 32.21 1.30
CA LEU A 97 4.49 31.46 2.51
C LEU A 97 3.28 31.47 3.46
N HIS A 98 2.75 30.29 3.71
CA HIS A 98 1.61 30.09 4.60
C HIS A 98 2.10 29.67 5.97
N GLU A 99 2.44 30.69 6.77
CA GLU A 99 2.89 30.51 8.15
C GLU A 99 1.80 29.88 9.01
N PHE A 100 2.20 28.87 9.78
CA PHE A 100 1.25 28.10 10.57
C PHE A 100 1.61 28.04 12.06
N LEU A 101 2.85 27.66 12.36
CA LEU A 101 3.45 27.77 13.68
C LEU A 101 4.23 29.09 13.75
N LYS A 102 3.79 29.98 14.63
CA LYS A 102 4.46 31.25 14.91
C LYS A 102 5.73 30.98 15.72
N CYS A 103 6.71 31.86 15.57
CA CYS A 103 7.87 31.92 16.45
C CYS A 103 7.52 32.12 17.94
N SER A 104 6.34 32.67 18.25
CA SER A 104 5.84 32.81 19.62
C SER A 104 5.11 31.58 20.17
N ASP A 105 4.86 30.56 19.34
CA ASP A 105 4.21 29.33 19.77
C ASP A 105 5.20 28.46 20.54
N GLY A 106 4.87 28.17 21.80
CA GLY A 106 5.73 27.37 22.68
C GLY A 106 5.72 25.87 22.34
N VAL A 107 6.70 25.14 22.88
CA VAL A 107 6.77 23.68 22.81
C VAL A 107 5.47 23.05 23.34
N GLY A 108 4.96 22.04 22.63
CA GLY A 108 3.68 21.38 22.88
C GLY A 108 2.47 22.10 22.25
N THR A 109 2.67 23.21 21.54
CA THR A 109 1.59 23.83 20.76
C THR A 109 1.20 22.91 19.62
N ILE A 110 -0.10 22.60 19.53
CA ILE A 110 -0.69 21.82 18.45
C ILE A 110 -1.70 22.70 17.71
N LYS A 111 -1.55 22.85 16.40
CA LYS A 111 -2.49 23.55 15.54
C LYS A 111 -3.03 22.61 14.47
N PRO A 112 -4.37 22.42 14.39
CA PRO A 112 -4.99 21.67 13.31
C PRO A 112 -5.31 22.59 12.12
N LEU A 113 -5.03 22.12 10.90
CA LEU A 113 -5.58 22.63 9.65
C LEU A 113 -6.57 21.59 9.12
N PRO A 114 -7.85 21.65 9.55
CA PRO A 114 -8.79 20.54 9.36
C PRO A 114 -9.16 20.29 7.89
N ASN A 115 -9.01 21.29 7.02
CA ASN A 115 -9.24 21.13 5.59
C ASN A 115 -8.36 22.10 4.78
N ILE A 116 -7.14 21.67 4.45
CA ILE A 116 -6.25 22.43 3.56
C ILE A 116 -6.84 22.58 2.15
N LYS A 117 -7.67 21.64 1.69
CA LYS A 117 -8.28 21.70 0.36
C LYS A 117 -9.34 22.80 0.22
N ASN A 118 -9.89 23.26 1.33
CA ASN A 118 -10.77 24.44 1.40
C ASN A 118 -10.00 25.74 1.69
N ASP A 119 -8.69 25.66 1.92
CA ASP A 119 -7.87 26.85 2.10
C ASP A 119 -7.72 27.55 0.73
N PRO A 120 -8.15 28.82 0.60
CA PRO A 120 -8.02 29.55 -0.66
C PRO A 120 -6.57 29.72 -1.12
N ALA A 121 -5.60 29.52 -0.23
CA ALA A 121 -4.19 29.54 -0.55
C ALA A 121 -3.70 28.23 -1.22
N TYR A 122 -4.41 27.11 -1.08
CA TYR A 122 -3.96 25.83 -1.61
C TYR A 122 -4.32 25.68 -3.10
N LEU A 123 -3.32 25.34 -3.91
CA LEU A 123 -3.45 25.26 -5.37
C LEU A 123 -3.80 23.86 -5.89
N GLY A 124 -4.07 22.89 -5.01
CA GLY A 124 -4.49 21.54 -5.40
C GLY A 124 -3.36 20.57 -5.74
N GLY A 125 -2.11 20.94 -5.44
CA GLY A 125 -0.92 20.15 -5.74
C GLY A 125 -0.16 19.67 -4.50
N GLU A 126 1.12 19.40 -4.67
CA GLU A 126 2.03 19.13 -3.55
C GLU A 126 2.33 20.41 -2.77
N ILE A 127 2.67 20.23 -1.50
CA ILE A 127 3.18 21.29 -0.63
C ILE A 127 4.61 20.98 -0.21
N GLY A 128 5.41 22.03 -0.02
CA GLY A 128 6.66 21.97 0.72
C GLY A 128 6.51 22.63 2.09
N PHE A 129 7.52 22.45 2.93
CA PHE A 129 7.58 23.06 4.26
C PHE A 129 8.76 24.01 4.36
N TYR A 130 8.66 24.99 5.24
CA TYR A 130 9.72 25.97 5.43
C TYR A 130 9.89 26.33 6.89
N GLU A 131 11.09 26.77 7.23
CA GLU A 131 11.42 27.49 8.45
C GLU A 131 11.75 28.95 8.13
N GLY A 132 11.04 29.88 8.79
CA GLY A 132 11.33 31.31 8.74
C GLY A 132 12.13 31.74 9.96
N VAL A 133 13.34 32.28 9.76
CA VAL A 133 14.26 32.62 10.86
C VAL A 133 14.15 34.09 11.24
N ILE A 134 13.92 34.36 12.52
CA ILE A 134 13.87 35.70 13.13
C ILE A 134 14.99 35.80 14.16
N THR A 135 15.96 36.68 13.91
CA THR A 135 17.19 36.76 14.73
C THR A 135 16.96 37.23 16.16
N SER A 136 15.95 38.07 16.40
CA SER A 136 15.51 38.46 17.74
C SER A 136 14.18 39.22 17.70
N GLY A 137 13.50 39.31 18.84
CA GLY A 137 12.37 40.22 19.02
C GLY A 137 11.08 39.77 18.34
N CYS A 138 10.92 38.47 18.08
CA CYS A 138 9.67 37.98 17.56
C CYS A 138 8.51 38.25 18.52
N THR A 139 7.37 38.55 17.92
CA THR A 139 6.11 38.81 18.59
C THR A 139 5.03 37.93 17.97
N PRO A 140 3.85 37.80 18.60
CA PRO A 140 2.72 37.09 17.98
C PRO A 140 2.28 37.64 16.62
N ASN A 141 2.65 38.89 16.30
CA ASN A 141 2.34 39.54 15.03
C ASN A 141 3.45 39.38 13.98
N SER A 142 4.59 38.82 14.35
CA SER A 142 5.66 38.55 13.41
C SER A 142 5.21 37.54 12.35
N GLY A 143 5.76 37.65 11.15
CA GLY A 143 5.48 36.76 10.03
C GLY A 143 6.51 36.90 8.91
N PRO A 144 6.17 36.50 7.66
CA PRO A 144 7.13 36.42 6.57
C PRO A 144 7.93 37.68 6.24
N GLN A 145 7.39 38.85 6.56
CA GLN A 145 8.07 40.14 6.34
C GLN A 145 9.19 40.41 7.36
N ASP A 146 9.19 39.69 8.49
CA ASP A 146 10.18 39.84 9.57
C ASP A 146 11.31 38.81 9.49
N TYR A 147 11.22 37.84 8.56
CA TYR A 147 12.23 36.80 8.42
C TYR A 147 13.54 37.39 7.88
N ALA A 148 14.65 37.07 8.53
CA ALA A 148 15.98 37.40 8.05
C ALA A 148 16.35 36.58 6.81
N TYR A 149 15.92 35.30 6.81
CA TYR A 149 16.03 34.35 5.71
C TYR A 149 15.06 33.19 5.96
N VAL A 150 14.92 32.32 4.97
CA VAL A 150 13.99 31.19 4.97
C VAL A 150 14.73 29.95 4.47
N PHE A 151 14.59 28.83 5.19
CA PHE A 151 14.98 27.52 4.71
C PHE A 151 13.74 26.74 4.26
N TYR A 152 13.90 25.95 3.22
CA TYR A 152 12.84 25.22 2.54
C TYR A 152 13.16 23.73 2.55
N SER A 153 12.11 22.92 2.52
CA SER A 153 12.23 21.48 2.32
C SER A 153 12.78 21.14 0.93
N GLN A 154 12.52 21.99 -0.07
CA GLN A 154 13.24 21.97 -1.34
C GLN A 154 14.58 22.67 -1.20
N SER A 155 15.64 21.88 -1.01
CA SER A 155 16.99 22.36 -0.71
C SER A 155 17.56 23.28 -1.80
N GLU A 156 17.10 23.14 -3.04
CA GLU A 156 17.46 24.03 -4.16
C GLU A 156 17.07 25.50 -3.93
N TYR A 157 16.12 25.79 -3.05
CA TYR A 157 15.68 27.15 -2.74
C TYR A 157 16.36 27.76 -1.51
N ASN A 158 17.22 27.00 -0.82
CA ASN A 158 17.92 27.49 0.37
C ASN A 158 18.94 28.59 0.02
N PRO A 159 19.20 29.54 0.94
CA PRO A 159 20.07 30.70 0.68
C PRO A 159 21.47 30.36 0.18
N ASP A 160 21.98 29.18 0.54
CA ASP A 160 23.28 28.65 0.19
C ASP A 160 23.27 27.66 -0.98
N SER A 161 22.13 27.40 -1.62
CA SER A 161 21.99 26.39 -2.69
C SER A 161 22.90 26.61 -3.91
N ASN A 162 23.33 27.84 -4.15
CA ASN A 162 24.29 28.18 -5.20
C ASN A 162 25.74 27.80 -4.88
N GLN A 163 26.02 27.35 -3.65
CA GLN A 163 27.34 26.87 -3.26
C GLN A 163 27.61 25.48 -3.86
N ALA A 164 28.89 25.16 -4.07
CA ALA A 164 29.27 23.85 -4.64
C ALA A 164 28.90 22.66 -3.73
N ASN A 165 28.78 22.91 -2.43
CA ASN A 165 28.37 21.92 -1.43
C ASN A 165 27.57 22.66 -0.33
N PRO A 166 26.26 22.89 -0.53
CA PRO A 166 25.42 23.60 0.44
C PRO A 166 25.25 22.78 1.72
N TYR A 167 25.02 23.47 2.84
CA TYR A 167 24.73 22.84 4.12
C TYR A 167 23.32 22.23 4.10
N ILE A 168 23.15 21.16 4.87
CA ILE A 168 21.84 20.57 5.14
C ILE A 168 21.22 21.36 6.29
N HIS A 169 20.03 21.92 6.06
CA HIS A 169 19.29 22.72 7.05
C HIS A 169 18.02 22.04 7.57
N LEU A 170 17.65 20.88 6.98
CA LEU A 170 16.47 20.12 7.36
C LEU A 170 16.80 18.62 7.39
N LEU A 171 16.43 17.97 8.49
CA LEU A 171 16.31 16.53 8.59
C LEU A 171 14.84 16.13 8.73
N ILE A 172 14.46 15.12 7.95
CA ILE A 172 13.11 14.58 7.85
C ILE A 172 13.14 13.15 8.39
N TYR A 173 12.18 12.82 9.25
CA TYR A 173 12.01 11.47 9.77
C TYR A 173 10.56 11.04 9.63
N ASN A 174 10.34 9.83 9.12
CA ASN A 174 9.01 9.23 9.08
C ASN A 174 8.67 8.63 10.45
N SER A 175 7.45 8.89 10.94
CA SER A 175 6.98 8.25 12.16
C SER A 175 6.80 6.75 11.98
N THR A 176 7.22 5.99 12.99
CA THR A 176 7.06 4.54 13.07
C THR A 176 5.79 4.13 13.83
N VAL A 177 5.19 5.06 14.57
CA VAL A 177 3.99 4.81 15.40
C VAL A 177 2.76 5.57 14.93
N THR A 178 2.91 6.63 14.12
CA THR A 178 1.82 7.44 13.57
C THR A 178 1.86 7.41 12.04
N PRO A 179 0.88 6.78 11.36
CA PRO A 179 0.81 6.80 9.91
C PRO A 179 0.73 8.23 9.34
N LYS A 180 1.32 8.44 8.16
CA LYS A 180 1.32 9.74 7.43
C LYS A 180 1.82 10.92 8.29
N ALA A 181 2.81 10.67 9.12
CA ALA A 181 3.36 11.70 9.98
C ALA A 181 4.88 11.76 9.88
N PHE A 182 5.39 12.98 9.85
CA PHE A 182 6.81 13.26 9.70
C PHE A 182 7.26 14.23 10.77
N TYR A 183 8.49 14.02 11.22
CA TYR A 183 9.24 14.97 12.01
C TYR A 183 10.13 15.79 11.08
N PHE A 184 10.19 17.10 11.33
CA PHE A 184 11.07 18.03 10.64
C PHE A 184 11.96 18.68 11.70
N GLY A 185 13.23 18.30 11.73
CA GLY A 185 14.26 18.93 12.55
C GLY A 185 15.03 19.93 11.72
N TRP A 186 15.03 21.19 12.12
CA TRP A 186 15.67 22.28 11.39
C TRP A 186 16.94 22.75 12.09
N GLU A 187 17.87 23.26 11.30
CA GLU A 187 19.01 24.08 11.73
C GLU A 187 18.82 25.49 11.19
N ASP A 188 19.00 26.50 12.03
CA ASP A 188 18.65 27.87 11.67
C ASP A 188 19.85 28.74 11.24
N LEU A 189 21.04 28.14 11.08
CA LEU A 189 22.29 28.81 10.71
C LEU A 189 22.79 28.45 9.30
N ILE A 190 22.99 29.48 8.46
CA ILE A 190 23.38 29.36 7.03
C ILE A 190 24.72 28.63 6.79
N GLN A 191 25.65 28.62 7.74
CA GLN A 191 26.99 28.01 7.58
C GLN A 191 27.19 26.75 8.43
N GLY A 192 26.09 26.10 8.82
CA GLY A 192 26.10 25.04 9.83
C GLY A 192 26.20 25.64 11.23
N GLY A 193 25.42 25.07 12.15
CA GLY A 193 25.38 25.44 13.55
C GLY A 193 26.10 24.43 14.44
N ASP A 194 25.48 24.11 15.56
CA ASP A 194 25.83 22.94 16.38
C ASP A 194 25.42 21.61 15.74
N ASN A 195 24.61 21.65 14.66
CA ASN A 195 24.23 20.51 13.83
C ASN A 195 23.41 19.44 14.56
N ASP A 196 22.68 19.79 15.61
CA ASP A 196 21.80 18.88 16.36
C ASP A 196 20.36 18.81 15.82
N PHE A 197 19.98 19.75 14.94
CA PHE A 197 18.69 19.87 14.25
C PHE A 197 17.50 19.94 15.20
N ASP A 198 17.72 20.44 16.42
CA ASP A 198 16.67 20.65 17.42
C ASP A 198 16.40 22.14 17.76
N ASP A 199 16.97 23.04 16.96
CA ASP A 199 16.65 24.48 16.90
C ASP A 199 15.15 24.71 16.79
N LEU A 200 14.53 24.02 15.83
CA LEU A 200 13.09 23.83 15.74
C LEU A 200 12.80 22.41 15.24
N THR A 201 12.21 21.60 16.12
CA THR A 201 11.64 20.31 15.70
C THR A 201 10.12 20.39 15.69
N THR A 202 9.51 20.00 14.58
CA THR A 202 8.06 19.96 14.41
C THR A 202 7.59 18.59 14.00
N PHE A 203 6.34 18.27 14.30
CA PHE A 203 5.67 17.06 13.89
C PHE A 203 4.43 17.39 13.08
N VAL A 204 4.37 16.88 11.86
CA VAL A 204 3.27 17.12 10.93
C VAL A 204 2.58 15.81 10.61
N THR A 205 1.27 15.73 10.85
CA THR A 205 0.44 14.58 10.47
C THR A 205 -0.38 14.90 9.23
N GLY A 206 -0.84 13.86 8.55
CA GLY A 206 -1.74 13.98 7.41
C GLY A 206 -1.01 14.32 6.12
N ILE A 207 0.23 13.87 5.93
CA ILE A 207 0.99 14.08 4.69
C ILE A 207 1.58 12.76 4.19
N SER A 208 1.76 12.64 2.88
CA SER A 208 2.36 11.46 2.24
C SER A 208 3.34 11.85 1.12
N CYS A 209 4.28 10.97 0.79
CA CYS A 209 5.15 11.13 -0.38
C CYS A 209 4.31 11.21 -1.67
N SER A 210 4.74 12.05 -2.61
CA SER A 210 4.22 12.01 -3.98
C SER A 210 4.35 10.61 -4.57
N GLY A 211 3.33 10.11 -5.28
CA GLY A 211 3.33 8.79 -5.92
C GLY A 211 2.93 7.61 -5.03
N GLY A 212 2.58 7.83 -3.76
CA GLY A 212 2.03 6.78 -2.89
C GLY A 212 0.72 6.20 -3.45
N GLY A 213 0.56 4.87 -3.37
CA GLY A 213 -0.60 4.13 -3.86
C GLY A 213 -0.53 3.65 -5.31
N ALA A 214 0.50 4.03 -6.07
CA ALA A 214 0.70 3.52 -7.44
C ALA A 214 1.21 2.07 -7.44
N ALA A 215 0.89 1.30 -8.49
CA ALA A 215 1.44 -0.03 -8.68
C ALA A 215 2.96 0.03 -8.95
N CYS A 216 3.69 -0.97 -8.47
CA CYS A 216 5.13 -1.07 -8.63
C CYS A 216 5.58 -2.55 -8.65
N GLN A 217 6.85 -2.78 -8.94
CA GLN A 217 7.46 -4.11 -8.90
C GLN A 217 8.45 -4.18 -7.74
N THR A 218 8.25 -5.15 -6.84
CA THR A 218 9.06 -5.34 -5.62
C THR A 218 10.41 -6.00 -5.92
N GLY A 219 10.53 -6.65 -7.08
CA GLY A 219 11.67 -7.48 -7.46
C GLY A 219 11.65 -8.87 -6.82
N GLN A 220 10.62 -9.23 -6.06
CA GLN A 220 10.41 -10.59 -5.57
C GLN A 220 9.90 -11.51 -6.69
N LEU A 221 10.03 -12.82 -6.49
CA LEU A 221 9.59 -13.84 -7.44
C LEU A 221 8.09 -14.08 -7.34
N GLY A 222 7.55 -14.76 -8.34
CA GLY A 222 6.15 -15.18 -8.36
C GLY A 222 5.17 -14.03 -8.14
N ILE A 223 4.12 -14.33 -7.39
CA ILE A 223 3.02 -13.39 -7.11
C ILE A 223 3.43 -12.25 -6.17
N CYS A 224 4.58 -12.39 -5.50
CA CYS A 224 5.14 -11.39 -4.59
C CYS A 224 5.80 -10.22 -5.34
N GLY A 225 6.06 -10.38 -6.64
CA GLY A 225 6.66 -9.35 -7.50
C GLY A 225 5.78 -8.10 -7.65
N ASP A 226 4.46 -8.25 -7.64
CA ASP A 226 3.52 -7.14 -7.73
C ASP A 226 3.38 -6.40 -6.40
N GLY A 227 3.50 -5.08 -6.42
CA GLY A 227 3.46 -4.24 -5.23
C GLY A 227 2.72 -2.92 -5.39
N THR A 228 2.59 -2.19 -4.30
CA THR A 228 2.07 -0.82 -4.23
C THR A 228 3.09 0.10 -3.56
N LEU A 229 3.34 1.28 -4.14
CA LEU A 229 4.24 2.28 -3.56
C LEU A 229 3.67 2.79 -2.25
N GLN A 230 4.44 2.70 -1.18
CA GLN A 230 4.12 3.21 0.14
C GLN A 230 5.22 4.18 0.57
N CYS A 231 4.83 5.31 1.15
CA CYS A 231 5.79 6.24 1.70
C CYS A 231 6.32 5.69 3.02
N GLN A 232 7.58 5.26 3.05
CA GLN A 232 8.29 4.80 4.24
C GLN A 232 9.65 5.46 4.30
N ASN A 233 9.99 6.02 5.46
CA ASN A 233 11.26 6.71 5.69
C ASN A 233 11.55 7.78 4.64
N GLY A 234 10.50 8.53 4.27
CA GLY A 234 10.59 9.62 3.32
C GLY A 234 10.82 9.22 1.85
N MET A 235 10.76 7.93 1.54
CA MET A 235 10.87 7.42 0.18
C MET A 235 9.66 6.57 -0.20
N LEU A 236 9.35 6.51 -1.49
CA LEU A 236 8.42 5.51 -1.99
C LEU A 236 9.10 4.14 -1.99
N ILE A 237 8.64 3.25 -1.13
CA ILE A 237 9.03 1.85 -1.10
C ILE A 237 7.92 1.03 -1.75
N CYS A 238 8.29 0.14 -2.66
CA CYS A 238 7.34 -0.80 -3.23
C CYS A 238 7.08 -1.96 -2.26
N LEU A 239 5.89 -2.03 -1.67
CA LEU A 239 5.52 -3.15 -0.80
C LEU A 239 4.74 -4.22 -1.57
N PRO A 240 4.98 -5.52 -1.35
CA PRO A 240 4.25 -6.60 -2.01
C PRO A 240 2.74 -6.51 -1.76
N SER A 241 1.96 -6.70 -2.82
CA SER A 241 0.50 -6.72 -2.76
C SER A 241 -0.03 -8.09 -2.32
N ASN A 242 0.80 -9.14 -2.43
CA ASN A 242 0.50 -10.50 -2.03
C ASN A 242 1.59 -10.97 -1.07
N ALA A 243 1.19 -11.64 0.02
CA ALA A 243 2.12 -12.37 0.87
C ALA A 243 2.33 -13.77 0.31
N ALA A 244 3.54 -14.31 0.51
CA ALA A 244 3.84 -15.70 0.23
C ALA A 244 2.84 -16.62 0.97
N SER A 245 2.34 -17.63 0.28
CA SER A 245 1.40 -18.62 0.78
C SER A 245 1.75 -19.98 0.22
N GLY A 246 1.22 -21.07 0.78
CA GLY A 246 1.52 -22.41 0.24
C GLY A 246 1.06 -22.55 -1.22
N GLU A 247 1.86 -23.28 -1.99
CA GLU A 247 1.61 -23.60 -3.39
C GLU A 247 0.21 -24.17 -3.66
N LYS A 248 -0.33 -23.81 -4.82
CA LYS A 248 -1.54 -24.36 -5.41
C LYS A 248 -1.23 -24.72 -6.85
N CYS A 249 -1.92 -25.71 -7.39
CA CYS A 249 -1.77 -26.06 -8.80
C CYS A 249 -2.49 -25.03 -9.69
N ASP A 250 -1.88 -23.86 -9.89
CA ASP A 250 -2.45 -22.74 -10.63
C ASP A 250 -1.46 -22.12 -11.65
N GLY A 251 -0.22 -22.61 -11.70
CA GLY A 251 0.83 -22.15 -12.59
C GLY A 251 1.59 -20.95 -12.04
N LEU A 252 1.37 -20.62 -10.76
CA LEU A 252 1.96 -19.49 -10.07
C LEU A 252 2.89 -19.98 -8.97
N ASP A 253 3.89 -19.16 -8.69
CA ASP A 253 4.80 -19.32 -7.57
C ASP A 253 4.17 -18.55 -6.40
N ASN A 254 3.34 -19.26 -5.62
CA ASN A 254 2.54 -18.70 -4.53
C ASN A 254 3.38 -18.50 -3.26
N ASP A 255 4.40 -19.34 -3.06
CA ASP A 255 5.32 -19.26 -1.92
C ASP A 255 6.56 -18.40 -2.22
N CYS A 256 6.70 -17.96 -3.47
CA CYS A 256 7.71 -17.03 -3.96
C CYS A 256 9.14 -17.59 -3.87
N ASP A 257 9.29 -18.92 -4.00
CA ASP A 257 10.59 -19.63 -3.97
C ASP A 257 11.26 -19.73 -5.35
N GLY A 258 10.56 -19.33 -6.42
CA GLY A 258 11.03 -19.36 -7.80
C GLY A 258 10.59 -20.59 -8.59
N GLN A 259 9.86 -21.52 -7.98
CA GLN A 259 9.24 -22.65 -8.65
C GLN A 259 7.72 -22.53 -8.51
N ALA A 260 7.03 -22.62 -9.64
CA ALA A 260 5.58 -22.71 -9.62
C ALA A 260 5.16 -24.17 -9.44
N ASP A 261 4.08 -24.39 -8.69
CA ASP A 261 3.40 -25.66 -8.53
C ASP A 261 4.29 -26.80 -7.96
N ASN A 262 5.26 -26.50 -7.09
CA ASN A 262 6.11 -27.53 -6.47
C ASN A 262 5.42 -28.24 -5.30
N GLY A 263 5.17 -29.55 -5.46
CA GLY A 263 4.67 -30.43 -4.41
C GLY A 263 3.49 -31.30 -4.84
N ASP A 264 2.87 -31.97 -3.88
CA ASP A 264 1.65 -32.75 -4.08
C ASP A 264 0.43 -31.82 -3.87
N LEU A 265 0.03 -31.12 -4.93
CA LEU A 265 -0.96 -30.02 -4.88
C LEU A 265 -2.39 -30.41 -5.30
N CYS A 266 -2.56 -31.64 -5.78
CA CYS A 266 -3.81 -32.14 -6.37
C CYS A 266 -4.42 -33.28 -5.55
N ALA A 267 -5.65 -33.67 -5.89
CA ALA A 267 -6.31 -34.79 -5.22
C ALA A 267 -5.60 -36.12 -5.51
N PRO A 268 -5.85 -37.19 -4.73
CA PRO A 268 -5.26 -38.49 -5.00
C PRO A 268 -5.53 -38.99 -6.43
N ASN A 269 -4.48 -39.47 -7.12
CA ASN A 269 -4.43 -39.89 -8.53
C ASN A 269 -4.37 -38.77 -9.58
N GLU A 270 -4.28 -37.52 -9.14
CA GLU A 270 -4.00 -36.38 -9.99
C GLU A 270 -2.57 -35.87 -9.74
N VAL A 271 -1.99 -35.29 -10.78
CA VAL A 271 -0.70 -34.60 -10.71
C VAL A 271 -0.89 -33.20 -11.24
N CYS A 272 -0.20 -32.23 -10.65
CA CYS A 272 -0.18 -30.89 -11.19
C CYS A 272 0.68 -30.86 -12.46
N ASP A 273 0.05 -30.68 -13.62
CA ASP A 273 0.72 -30.46 -14.89
C ASP A 273 0.42 -29.03 -15.35
N LYS A 274 1.44 -28.16 -15.29
CA LYS A 274 1.40 -26.79 -15.81
C LYS A 274 0.19 -26.00 -15.30
N GLY A 275 0.00 -25.92 -13.98
CA GLY A 275 -1.10 -25.18 -13.36
C GLY A 275 -2.49 -25.79 -13.55
N THR A 276 -2.57 -27.09 -13.86
CA THR A 276 -3.83 -27.85 -13.92
C THR A 276 -3.65 -29.22 -13.29
N CYS A 277 -4.54 -29.56 -12.35
CA CYS A 277 -4.62 -30.93 -11.83
C CYS A 277 -5.17 -31.84 -12.92
N VAL A 278 -4.37 -32.83 -13.33
CA VAL A 278 -4.74 -33.77 -14.39
C VAL A 278 -4.66 -35.21 -13.89
N PRO A 279 -5.57 -36.10 -14.33
CA PRO A 279 -5.56 -37.50 -13.92
C PRO A 279 -4.39 -38.26 -14.57
N SER A 280 -3.93 -39.29 -13.86
CA SER A 280 -2.95 -40.24 -14.38
C SER A 280 -3.56 -41.18 -15.45
N CYS A 281 -2.74 -41.66 -16.38
CA CYS A 281 -3.11 -42.55 -17.47
C CYS A 281 -2.01 -43.57 -17.80
N GLY A 282 -2.32 -44.52 -18.69
CA GLY A 282 -1.34 -45.46 -19.24
C GLY A 282 -1.31 -46.85 -18.56
N SER A 283 -2.10 -47.08 -17.51
CA SER A 283 -2.28 -48.40 -16.89
C SER A 283 -3.37 -49.26 -17.54
N GLY A 284 -4.03 -48.77 -18.59
CA GLY A 284 -5.10 -49.48 -19.33
C GLY A 284 -6.49 -49.41 -18.68
N GLU A 285 -6.59 -49.14 -17.37
CA GLU A 285 -7.85 -48.89 -16.66
C GLU A 285 -8.26 -47.41 -16.70
N PHE A 286 -7.29 -46.50 -16.70
CA PHE A 286 -7.51 -45.06 -16.76
C PHE A 286 -7.16 -44.53 -18.16
N MET A 287 -8.22 -44.30 -18.94
CA MET A 287 -8.17 -43.67 -20.26
C MET A 287 -8.44 -42.17 -20.11
N CYS A 288 -7.69 -41.36 -20.84
CA CYS A 288 -7.89 -39.92 -20.84
C CYS A 288 -9.25 -39.53 -21.44
N GLU A 289 -9.84 -38.46 -20.92
CA GLU A 289 -11.10 -37.94 -21.44
C GLU A 289 -10.97 -37.51 -22.91
N PRO A 290 -12.04 -37.59 -23.71
CA PRO A 290 -12.02 -37.19 -25.10
C PRO A 290 -11.46 -35.77 -25.28
N GLY A 291 -10.41 -35.63 -26.10
CA GLY A 291 -9.73 -34.36 -26.35
C GLY A 291 -8.39 -34.22 -25.62
N THR A 292 -8.04 -35.13 -24.72
CA THR A 292 -6.72 -35.18 -24.06
C THR A 292 -5.92 -36.41 -24.51
N ILE A 293 -4.59 -36.34 -24.42
CA ILE A 293 -3.68 -37.45 -24.72
C ILE A 293 -2.86 -37.84 -23.49
N CYS A 294 -2.50 -39.11 -23.40
CA CYS A 294 -1.58 -39.57 -22.36
C CYS A 294 -0.15 -39.18 -22.76
N ASN A 295 0.46 -38.28 -22.00
CA ASN A 295 1.84 -37.88 -22.24
C ASN A 295 2.82 -39.01 -21.84
N PRO A 296 4.12 -38.93 -22.22
CA PRO A 296 5.11 -39.92 -21.83
C PRO A 296 5.32 -40.08 -20.31
N ALA A 297 4.93 -39.08 -19.51
CA ALA A 297 4.99 -39.13 -18.05
C ALA A 297 3.77 -39.85 -17.44
N GLY A 298 2.77 -40.23 -18.23
CA GLY A 298 1.58 -40.94 -17.78
C GLY A 298 0.48 -40.03 -17.26
N TYR A 299 0.36 -38.80 -17.78
CA TYR A 299 -0.68 -37.83 -17.40
C TYR A 299 -1.53 -37.42 -18.59
N CYS A 300 -2.83 -37.20 -18.36
CA CYS A 300 -3.75 -36.73 -19.39
C CYS A 300 -3.58 -35.23 -19.63
N VAL A 301 -2.99 -34.85 -20.76
CA VAL A 301 -2.70 -33.45 -21.09
C VAL A 301 -3.38 -33.03 -22.38
N ASP A 302 -3.54 -31.71 -22.55
CA ASP A 302 -3.94 -31.13 -23.84
C ASP A 302 -2.88 -31.44 -24.90
N PRO A 303 -3.23 -32.06 -26.05
CA PRO A 303 -2.30 -32.36 -27.14
C PRO A 303 -1.54 -31.13 -27.64
N ALA A 304 -2.18 -29.96 -27.63
CA ALA A 304 -1.57 -28.71 -28.06
C ALA A 304 -0.52 -28.20 -27.05
N CYS A 305 -0.55 -28.66 -25.80
CA CYS A 305 0.35 -28.25 -24.73
C CYS A 305 1.50 -29.25 -24.46
N LEU A 306 1.57 -30.38 -25.18
CA LEU A 306 2.54 -31.44 -24.92
C LEU A 306 3.99 -30.91 -24.92
N ASP A 307 4.36 -30.17 -25.95
CA ASP A 307 5.72 -29.64 -26.15
C ASP A 307 5.84 -28.14 -25.84
N VAL A 308 4.81 -27.54 -25.23
CA VAL A 308 4.80 -26.11 -24.89
C VAL A 308 5.42 -25.91 -23.51
N MET A 309 6.50 -25.12 -23.46
CA MET A 309 7.11 -24.65 -22.22
C MET A 309 6.70 -23.20 -21.97
N CYS A 310 5.97 -22.97 -20.89
CA CYS A 310 5.50 -21.64 -20.53
C CYS A 310 6.44 -20.94 -19.55
N PRO A 311 6.64 -19.61 -19.68
CA PRO A 311 7.35 -18.83 -18.68
C PRO A 311 6.71 -18.96 -17.30
N ALA A 312 7.50 -18.71 -16.25
CA ALA A 312 7.00 -18.67 -14.87
C ALA A 312 5.81 -17.70 -14.74
N GLY A 313 4.80 -18.10 -13.97
CA GLY A 313 3.56 -17.34 -13.78
C GLY A 313 2.56 -17.45 -14.93
N THR A 314 2.73 -18.41 -15.84
CA THR A 314 1.78 -18.68 -16.93
C THR A 314 1.54 -20.17 -17.09
N LYS A 315 0.33 -20.55 -17.51
CA LYS A 315 -0.03 -21.95 -17.80
C LYS A 315 -0.36 -22.17 -19.27
N CYS A 316 -0.22 -23.40 -19.74
CA CYS A 316 -0.57 -23.73 -21.12
C CYS A 316 -2.06 -24.07 -21.23
N VAL A 317 -2.77 -23.36 -22.12
CA VAL A 317 -4.16 -23.66 -22.48
C VAL A 317 -4.27 -23.60 -24.01
N GLY A 318 -4.68 -24.71 -24.66
CA GLY A 318 -4.84 -24.74 -26.12
C GLY A 318 -3.55 -24.49 -26.90
N GLY A 319 -2.40 -24.83 -26.32
CA GLY A 319 -1.08 -24.60 -26.91
C GLY A 319 -0.57 -23.16 -26.82
N GLN A 320 -1.21 -22.30 -26.02
CA GLN A 320 -0.75 -20.93 -25.73
C GLN A 320 -0.46 -20.77 -24.24
N CYS A 321 0.58 -20.01 -23.92
CA CYS A 321 0.87 -19.65 -22.53
C CYS A 321 0.01 -18.46 -22.14
N VAL A 322 -0.85 -18.66 -21.15
CA VAL A 322 -1.77 -17.66 -20.64
C VAL A 322 -1.41 -17.33 -19.20
N ALA A 323 -1.29 -16.04 -18.89
CA ALA A 323 -1.22 -15.59 -17.51
C ALA A 323 -2.58 -15.83 -16.83
N PRO A 324 -2.63 -15.96 -15.49
CA PRO A 324 -3.87 -16.26 -14.76
C PRO A 324 -5.01 -15.27 -15.02
N CYS A 325 -4.67 -14.03 -15.36
CA CYS A 325 -5.63 -12.96 -15.64
C CYS A 325 -5.80 -12.66 -17.13
N ASP A 326 -5.16 -13.42 -18.02
CA ASP A 326 -5.31 -13.23 -19.46
C ASP A 326 -6.72 -13.59 -19.91
N GLY A 327 -7.42 -12.61 -20.49
CA GLY A 327 -8.81 -12.76 -20.94
C GLY A 327 -9.85 -12.78 -19.82
N VAL A 328 -9.43 -12.64 -18.55
CA VAL A 328 -10.36 -12.52 -17.41
C VAL A 328 -10.88 -11.09 -17.36
N VAL A 329 -12.21 -10.95 -17.40
CA VAL A 329 -12.90 -9.68 -17.19
C VAL A 329 -13.73 -9.85 -15.94
N CYS A 330 -13.25 -9.33 -14.82
CA CYS A 330 -13.92 -9.51 -13.55
C CYS A 330 -15.26 -8.76 -13.48
N PRO A 331 -16.20 -9.21 -12.64
CA PRO A 331 -17.44 -8.50 -12.38
C PRO A 331 -17.20 -7.07 -11.92
N TYR A 332 -18.21 -6.22 -12.06
CA TYR A 332 -18.09 -4.80 -11.70
C TYR A 332 -17.51 -4.58 -10.30
N GLY A 333 -16.51 -3.70 -10.20
CA GLY A 333 -15.86 -3.33 -8.95
C GLY A 333 -14.74 -4.29 -8.50
N GLN A 334 -14.47 -5.36 -9.25
CA GLN A 334 -13.42 -6.32 -8.93
C GLN A 334 -12.22 -6.21 -9.89
N VAL A 335 -11.09 -6.76 -9.46
CA VAL A 335 -9.89 -6.90 -10.28
C VAL A 335 -9.42 -8.34 -10.28
N CYS A 336 -8.86 -8.79 -11.40
CA CYS A 336 -8.19 -10.09 -11.41
C CYS A 336 -6.84 -9.94 -10.72
N ARG A 337 -6.63 -10.70 -9.66
CA ARG A 337 -5.32 -10.87 -9.01
C ARG A 337 -5.05 -12.36 -8.91
N VAL A 338 -3.94 -12.81 -9.49
CA VAL A 338 -3.46 -14.19 -9.32
C VAL A 338 -4.53 -15.21 -9.77
N GLY A 339 -5.26 -14.91 -10.85
CA GLY A 339 -6.27 -15.81 -11.43
C GLY A 339 -7.61 -15.83 -10.72
N VAL A 340 -7.84 -14.93 -9.76
CA VAL A 340 -9.11 -14.82 -9.03
C VAL A 340 -9.63 -13.39 -9.13
N CYS A 341 -10.93 -13.24 -9.35
CA CYS A 341 -11.60 -11.95 -9.23
C CYS A 341 -11.82 -11.62 -7.75
N VAL A 342 -11.22 -10.53 -7.30
CA VAL A 342 -11.29 -10.09 -5.90
C VAL A 342 -11.73 -8.64 -5.83
N ASP A 343 -12.44 -8.28 -4.76
CA ASP A 343 -12.61 -6.87 -4.40
C ASP A 343 -11.24 -6.30 -4.01
N PRO A 344 -10.69 -5.34 -4.78
CA PRO A 344 -9.38 -4.78 -4.53
C PRO A 344 -9.28 -4.07 -3.16
N CYS A 345 -10.41 -3.76 -2.52
CA CYS A 345 -10.48 -3.11 -1.22
C CYS A 345 -10.72 -4.07 -0.05
N SER A 346 -10.96 -5.36 -0.29
CA SER A 346 -11.34 -6.32 0.75
C SER A 346 -10.28 -6.52 1.84
N SER A 347 -9.00 -6.36 1.52
CA SER A 347 -7.88 -6.49 2.46
C SER A 347 -7.24 -5.15 2.85
N ILE A 348 -7.79 -4.03 2.35
CA ILE A 348 -7.21 -2.71 2.53
C ILE A 348 -7.89 -1.99 3.68
N VAL A 349 -7.12 -1.72 4.74
CA VAL A 349 -7.53 -0.84 5.84
C VAL A 349 -6.93 0.53 5.58
N CYS A 350 -7.80 1.50 5.32
CA CYS A 350 -7.39 2.89 5.16
C CYS A 350 -7.44 3.64 6.49
N ASP A 351 -6.65 4.71 6.57
CA ASP A 351 -6.69 5.62 7.70
C ASP A 351 -8.08 6.27 7.86
N SER A 352 -8.32 6.87 9.03
CA SER A 352 -9.64 7.39 9.42
C SER A 352 -10.24 8.43 8.47
N ASP A 353 -9.39 9.15 7.73
CA ASP A 353 -9.70 10.19 6.75
C ASP A 353 -9.80 9.68 5.30
N GLN A 354 -9.60 8.38 5.10
CA GLN A 354 -9.54 7.76 3.78
C GLN A 354 -10.60 6.67 3.58
N VAL A 355 -10.84 6.37 2.31
CA VAL A 355 -11.69 5.27 1.88
C VAL A 355 -11.01 4.52 0.76
N CYS A 356 -11.11 3.20 0.75
CA CYS A 356 -10.58 2.43 -0.35
C CYS A 356 -11.50 2.57 -1.57
N VAL A 357 -10.92 2.99 -2.70
CA VAL A 357 -11.55 3.04 -4.01
C VAL A 357 -10.64 2.31 -4.99
N ALA A 358 -11.16 1.27 -5.62
CA ALA A 358 -10.43 0.48 -6.63
C ALA A 358 -9.06 -0.06 -6.17
N GLY A 359 -8.89 -0.36 -4.88
CA GLY A 359 -7.63 -0.90 -4.35
C GLY A 359 -6.61 0.11 -3.88
N ALA A 360 -6.98 1.39 -3.83
CA ALA A 360 -6.15 2.45 -3.28
C ALA A 360 -6.88 3.18 -2.16
N CYS A 361 -6.19 3.46 -1.07
CA CYS A 361 -6.69 4.38 -0.06
C CYS A 361 -6.60 5.81 -0.60
N VAL A 362 -7.77 6.38 -0.88
CA VAL A 362 -7.90 7.77 -1.33
C VAL A 362 -8.57 8.59 -0.25
N GLU A 363 -8.27 9.89 -0.24
CA GLU A 363 -8.94 10.85 0.63
C GLU A 363 -10.46 10.79 0.43
N LYS A 364 -11.20 10.79 1.55
CA LYS A 364 -12.66 10.81 1.47
C LYS A 364 -13.16 12.07 0.76
N CYS A 365 -14.24 11.92 0.00
CA CYS A 365 -14.79 12.99 -0.83
C CYS A 365 -15.32 14.20 -0.06
N GLN A 366 -15.55 14.09 1.26
CA GLN A 366 -15.99 15.24 2.08
C GLN A 366 -14.94 16.35 2.05
N CYS A 367 -13.71 16.00 1.69
CA CYS A 367 -12.64 16.97 1.50
C CYS A 367 -12.01 16.92 0.11
N ALA A 368 -11.78 15.75 -0.50
CA ALA A 368 -11.24 15.71 -1.87
C ALA A 368 -12.19 16.34 -2.91
N GLY A 369 -13.47 16.50 -2.55
CA GLY A 369 -14.53 16.81 -3.49
C GLY A 369 -14.84 15.60 -4.36
N CYS A 370 -15.90 15.72 -5.15
CA CYS A 370 -16.21 14.75 -6.18
C CYS A 370 -15.99 15.34 -7.56
N PRO A 371 -15.68 14.51 -8.57
CA PRO A 371 -15.71 14.94 -9.96
C PRO A 371 -17.10 15.46 -10.33
N ALA A 372 -17.18 16.23 -11.42
CA ALA A 372 -18.46 16.79 -11.89
C ALA A 372 -19.52 15.70 -12.08
N ALA A 373 -20.78 16.01 -11.70
CA ALA A 373 -21.92 15.11 -11.70
C ALA A 373 -21.84 13.92 -10.71
N ALA A 374 -21.11 14.09 -9.60
CA ALA A 374 -21.13 13.17 -8.48
C ALA A 374 -21.25 13.90 -7.14
N THR A 375 -21.97 13.28 -6.21
CA THR A 375 -22.20 13.77 -4.86
C THR A 375 -21.50 12.90 -3.84
N CYS A 376 -20.82 13.55 -2.89
CA CYS A 376 -20.12 12.86 -1.82
C CYS A 376 -21.10 12.18 -0.85
N GLN A 377 -20.89 10.88 -0.61
CA GLN A 377 -21.68 10.09 0.33
C GLN A 377 -21.11 10.11 1.74
N ALA A 378 -21.92 9.67 2.71
CA ALA A 378 -21.52 9.62 4.12
C ALA A 378 -20.35 8.66 4.40
N ASP A 379 -20.16 7.64 3.57
CA ASP A 379 -19.02 6.70 3.65
C ASP A 379 -17.71 7.29 3.08
N GLY A 380 -17.78 8.49 2.49
CA GLY A 380 -16.64 9.17 1.88
C GLY A 380 -16.35 8.80 0.44
N LYS A 381 -17.23 8.04 -0.23
CA LYS A 381 -17.14 7.76 -1.67
C LYS A 381 -17.96 8.73 -2.50
N CYS A 382 -17.51 9.00 -3.72
CA CYS A 382 -18.28 9.76 -4.69
C CYS A 382 -19.30 8.86 -5.38
N GLN A 383 -20.58 9.21 -5.25
CA GLN A 383 -21.67 8.56 -5.96
C GLN A 383 -22.11 9.44 -7.14
N PRO A 384 -22.23 8.91 -8.37
CA PRO A 384 -22.81 9.66 -9.48
C PRO A 384 -24.20 10.21 -9.13
N ASP A 385 -24.48 11.46 -9.51
CA ASP A 385 -25.73 12.14 -9.14
C ASP A 385 -26.96 11.40 -9.68
N VAL A 386 -26.83 10.78 -10.86
CA VAL A 386 -27.88 9.95 -11.49
C VAL A 386 -28.20 8.68 -10.69
N CYS A 387 -27.29 8.25 -9.82
CA CYS A 387 -27.44 7.08 -8.96
C CYS A 387 -27.91 7.43 -7.54
N MET A 388 -28.13 8.71 -7.25
CA MET A 388 -28.61 9.14 -5.94
C MET A 388 -30.03 8.65 -5.69
N GLY A 389 -30.20 7.82 -4.66
CA GLY A 389 -31.50 7.21 -4.31
C GLY A 389 -31.91 6.02 -5.17
N VAL A 390 -31.07 5.58 -6.11
CA VAL A 390 -31.28 4.36 -6.88
C VAL A 390 -30.89 3.15 -6.02
N MET A 391 -31.82 2.21 -5.84
CA MET A 391 -31.58 0.96 -5.13
C MET A 391 -31.66 -0.20 -6.12
N CYS A 392 -30.50 -0.72 -6.51
CA CYS A 392 -30.41 -1.88 -7.40
C CYS A 392 -30.54 -3.19 -6.60
N ALA A 393 -30.96 -4.27 -7.27
CA ALA A 393 -31.09 -5.57 -6.63
C ALA A 393 -29.71 -6.15 -6.27
N ALA A 394 -29.70 -7.20 -5.44
CA ALA A 394 -28.46 -7.89 -5.11
C ALA A 394 -27.80 -8.45 -6.38
N GLY A 395 -26.50 -8.14 -6.57
CA GLY A 395 -25.76 -8.51 -7.76
C GLY A 395 -25.83 -7.50 -8.91
N GLU A 396 -26.52 -6.37 -8.73
CA GLU A 396 -26.56 -5.25 -9.69
C GLU A 396 -25.80 -4.03 -9.14
N TYR A 397 -25.34 -3.16 -10.04
CA TYR A 397 -24.78 -1.86 -9.71
C TYR A 397 -25.49 -0.75 -10.50
N CYS A 398 -25.45 0.47 -9.99
CA CYS A 398 -25.96 1.63 -10.72
C CYS A 398 -24.90 2.11 -11.73
N ALA A 399 -25.23 2.04 -13.01
CA ALA A 399 -24.38 2.52 -14.09
C ALA A 399 -24.39 4.06 -14.19
N ALA A 400 -23.46 4.61 -14.96
CA ALA A 400 -23.28 6.06 -15.14
C ALA A 400 -24.48 6.80 -15.77
N ASP A 401 -25.48 6.07 -16.27
CA ASP A 401 -26.74 6.60 -16.78
C ASP A 401 -27.92 6.46 -15.79
N GLY A 402 -27.66 5.98 -14.57
CA GLY A 402 -28.67 5.77 -13.52
C GLY A 402 -29.42 4.45 -13.62
N THR A 403 -29.10 3.58 -14.59
CA THR A 403 -29.75 2.27 -14.74
C THR A 403 -29.09 1.22 -13.84
N CYS A 404 -29.87 0.28 -13.32
CA CYS A 404 -29.34 -0.89 -12.63
C CYS A 404 -28.89 -1.93 -13.66
N VAL A 405 -27.61 -2.28 -13.62
CA VAL A 405 -26.97 -3.23 -14.53
C VAL A 405 -26.45 -4.40 -13.71
N ASP A 406 -26.67 -5.62 -14.20
CA ASP A 406 -26.11 -6.83 -13.60
C ASP A 406 -24.58 -6.72 -13.57
N ALA A 407 -23.97 -6.88 -12.39
CA ALA A 407 -22.52 -6.80 -12.20
C ALA A 407 -21.76 -7.89 -12.97
N CYS A 408 -22.44 -8.95 -13.42
CA CYS A 408 -21.93 -9.99 -14.31
C CYS A 408 -21.99 -9.62 -15.80
N THR A 409 -22.56 -8.46 -16.16
CA THR A 409 -22.67 -8.04 -17.57
C THR A 409 -21.27 -7.87 -18.17
N GLY A 410 -20.93 -8.71 -19.15
CA GLY A 410 -19.62 -8.71 -19.81
C GLY A 410 -18.49 -9.37 -19.00
N ALA A 411 -18.80 -9.95 -17.83
CA ALA A 411 -17.82 -10.66 -17.03
C ALA A 411 -17.40 -11.98 -17.71
N VAL A 412 -16.09 -12.21 -17.74
CA VAL A 412 -15.46 -13.47 -18.16
C VAL A 412 -14.67 -13.96 -16.95
N CYS A 413 -15.30 -14.84 -16.17
CA CYS A 413 -14.68 -15.40 -14.99
C CYS A 413 -13.53 -16.36 -15.34
N PRO A 414 -12.60 -16.60 -14.39
CA PRO A 414 -11.55 -17.61 -14.52
C PRO A 414 -12.08 -18.99 -14.95
N ALA A 415 -11.20 -19.81 -15.50
CA ALA A 415 -11.56 -21.16 -15.98
C ALA A 415 -12.19 -22.01 -14.85
N GLY A 416 -13.30 -22.68 -15.16
CA GLY A 416 -14.07 -23.46 -14.17
C GLY A 416 -15.10 -22.65 -13.36
N GLU A 417 -15.14 -21.33 -13.53
CA GLU A 417 -16.05 -20.45 -12.78
C GLU A 417 -17.11 -19.78 -13.69
N GLN A 418 -18.21 -19.36 -13.08
CA GLN A 418 -19.26 -18.57 -13.70
C GLN A 418 -19.59 -17.38 -12.81
N CYS A 419 -20.01 -16.28 -13.42
CA CYS A 419 -20.44 -15.12 -12.64
C CYS A 419 -21.87 -15.34 -12.12
N VAL A 420 -22.04 -15.21 -10.80
CA VAL A 420 -23.33 -15.28 -10.12
C VAL A 420 -23.38 -14.15 -9.09
N GLY A 421 -24.37 -13.25 -9.21
CA GLY A 421 -24.58 -12.17 -8.24
C GLY A 421 -23.40 -11.20 -8.13
N GLY A 422 -22.68 -10.97 -9.24
CA GLY A 422 -21.49 -10.11 -9.27
C GLY A 422 -20.23 -10.74 -8.70
N GLN A 423 -20.18 -12.07 -8.53
CA GLN A 423 -19.01 -12.80 -8.05
C GLN A 423 -18.70 -13.97 -8.99
N CYS A 424 -17.42 -14.24 -9.23
CA CYS A 424 -17.02 -15.48 -9.88
C CYS A 424 -17.06 -16.62 -8.86
N VAL A 425 -17.83 -17.65 -9.18
CA VAL A 425 -18.01 -18.84 -8.32
C VAL A 425 -17.79 -20.10 -9.15
N PRO A 426 -17.36 -21.22 -8.54
CA PRO A 426 -17.23 -22.49 -9.24
C PRO A 426 -18.53 -22.85 -9.96
N LYS A 427 -18.42 -23.31 -11.22
CA LYS A 427 -19.57 -23.85 -11.95
C LYS A 427 -20.08 -25.06 -11.18
N MET A 428 -21.32 -24.98 -10.69
CA MET A 428 -22.00 -26.17 -10.20
C MET A 428 -22.28 -27.07 -11.40
N ASP A 429 -21.54 -28.16 -11.51
CA ASP A 429 -21.79 -29.16 -12.54
C ASP A 429 -23.19 -29.74 -12.38
N PRO A 430 -24.08 -29.67 -13.39
CA PRO A 430 -25.39 -30.32 -13.34
C PRO A 430 -25.32 -31.87 -13.35
N GLY A 431 -24.11 -32.45 -13.28
CA GLY A 431 -23.82 -33.82 -13.68
C GLY A 431 -23.58 -34.85 -12.57
N THR A 432 -23.36 -34.46 -11.32
CA THR A 432 -23.23 -35.43 -10.21
C THR A 432 -24.52 -35.51 -9.39
N GLY A 433 -25.60 -35.88 -10.09
CA GLY A 433 -26.76 -36.54 -9.49
C GLY A 433 -26.38 -37.91 -8.96
N GLY A 434 -25.52 -37.96 -7.94
CA GLY A 434 -25.34 -39.14 -7.10
C GLY A 434 -26.63 -39.35 -6.34
N GLY A 435 -27.36 -40.43 -6.67
CA GLY A 435 -28.51 -40.90 -5.91
C GLY A 435 -28.09 -41.30 -4.50
N GLY A 436 -27.98 -40.34 -3.60
CA GLY A 436 -27.91 -40.52 -2.16
C GLY A 436 -29.32 -40.33 -1.59
N GLY A 437 -29.94 -41.42 -1.16
CA GLY A 437 -31.29 -41.44 -0.63
C GLY A 437 -31.52 -40.37 0.44
N GLY A 438 -32.66 -39.69 0.34
CA GLY A 438 -33.12 -38.75 1.35
C GLY A 438 -33.19 -39.43 2.72
N VAL A 439 -32.37 -38.95 3.65
CA VAL A 439 -32.62 -39.12 5.07
C VAL A 439 -33.73 -38.15 5.46
N ILE A 440 -34.94 -38.68 5.43
CA ILE A 440 -36.10 -38.11 6.11
C ILE A 440 -35.78 -38.13 7.61
N PHE A 441 -35.45 -36.98 8.20
CA PHE A 441 -35.52 -36.81 9.65
C PHE A 441 -36.98 -36.58 10.02
N GLY A 442 -37.68 -37.69 10.25
CA GLY A 442 -39.05 -37.73 10.71
C GLY A 442 -39.23 -38.65 11.91
N SER A 443 -39.35 -38.00 13.08
CA SER A 443 -40.21 -38.38 14.22
C SER A 443 -39.71 -39.38 15.26
N GLY A 444 -39.97 -39.03 16.53
CA GLY A 444 -40.45 -39.99 17.51
C GLY A 444 -39.69 -40.02 18.83
N GLY A 445 -40.21 -39.32 19.83
CA GLY A 445 -39.89 -39.59 21.24
C GLY A 445 -40.49 -40.92 21.72
N SER A 446 -39.91 -41.45 22.80
CA SER A 446 -40.63 -42.07 23.94
C SER A 446 -39.65 -42.53 25.03
N GLU A 447 -39.85 -41.95 26.21
CA GLU A 447 -39.88 -42.54 27.56
C GLU A 447 -38.92 -43.67 27.99
N ASN A 448 -38.07 -43.36 28.99
CA ASN A 448 -38.08 -43.90 30.38
C ASN A 448 -36.78 -43.46 31.08
N GLY A 449 -36.80 -42.64 32.15
CA GLY A 449 -37.06 -43.05 33.55
C GLY A 449 -35.74 -43.43 34.22
N SER A 450 -35.09 -42.61 35.04
CA SER A 450 -35.28 -42.42 36.51
C SER A 450 -34.07 -41.55 36.94
N GLY A 451 -34.13 -40.46 37.72
CA GLY A 451 -34.56 -40.33 39.11
C GLY A 451 -33.48 -39.55 39.87
N GLY A 452 -33.83 -38.50 40.63
CA GLY A 452 -32.88 -37.76 41.47
C GLY A 452 -33.40 -36.40 41.91
N ALA A 453 -33.67 -36.25 43.21
CA ALA A 453 -34.47 -35.21 43.83
C ALA A 453 -33.68 -34.00 44.38
N GLY A 454 -34.42 -32.93 44.67
CA GLY A 454 -34.04 -31.76 45.49
C GLY A 454 -34.56 -30.46 44.83
N GLY A 455 -35.56 -29.72 45.32
CA GLY A 455 -36.09 -29.58 46.67
C GLY A 455 -35.98 -28.11 47.11
N GLY A 456 -37.01 -27.30 46.81
CA GLY A 456 -37.49 -26.06 47.51
C GLY A 456 -36.53 -24.88 47.74
N GLY A 457 -36.94 -23.62 47.77
CA GLY A 457 -38.22 -22.93 47.74
C GLY A 457 -37.96 -21.49 48.23
N GLY A 458 -38.80 -20.52 47.85
CA GLY A 458 -38.71 -19.12 48.30
C GLY A 458 -38.67 -18.13 47.16
#